data_AF-A0A538CZR0-F1
#
_entry.id   AF-A0A538CZR0-F1
#
_cell.length_a   1.000
_cell.length_b   1.000
_cell.length_c   1.000
_cell.angle_alpha   90.00
_cell.angle_beta   90.00
_cell.angle_gamma   90.00
#
_symmetry.space_group_name_H-M   'P 1'
#
loop_
_entity.id
_entity.type
_entity.pdbx_description
1 polymer ?
#
loop_
_entity_poly.entity_id
_entity_poly.type
_entity_poly.pdbx_seq_one_letter_code
_entity_poly.pdbx_strand_id
1 'polypeptide(L)'
;MNKLPAAGAILVIAVLAAAAPAAQGRRVLVAVERDAHSPAGGVLTGTLPDGSPTYLVKTPSGSTARQYIRRLTRRPGIIAAQVDRRFWLRPAQASPTGCIDKPSDPIVGVPFQTNAMQVDPGGATKPIAILDTGIDPNTPELAGRVLPDHDVVGGFLVPDQDGHGTEVASIAAGALGSVRGESPTSPVFSVRIFNSSGASSADTVAQAITAAVQAGAGVINISAAGAVADGSDQDNQVLITAVAQAFNAGVLVTAPSGNEGKAQADAPGAYPHVLTAGSGNAGQGRDLFSNSGPWVDLVSPASDIISPTTTNVCSSGYALVKGTSFASPALAGAAAMLQALRPELKPQQLYDLVRHAGTDLGVPGWDQDTGFGLLNVADAATAPAPPLLGNEVDDDILFAKTKPVVPLSLGRTKTIKDSESAAKDNTDVFRIKLKKGELIHADISTKVTDALFSVSLYDRTAGPLDLTNDVTKHVLRDSGGLSPTPFINKRVKAAGTYYVAVETADTLQDDVDSTTPTDQAYTLKLKRSKALKKQTKKKTKKK
;
A
#
# COMPACT_ATOMS: atom_id res chain seq x y z
N MET A 1 -12.92 -17.68 -71.78
CA MET A 1 -13.12 -18.47 -70.54
C MET A 1 -11.95 -18.19 -69.62
N ASN A 2 -12.24 -17.44 -68.55
CA ASN A 2 -11.27 -16.76 -67.69
C ASN A 2 -10.60 -17.73 -66.71
N LYS A 3 -9.30 -17.52 -66.48
CA LYS A 3 -8.54 -17.98 -65.30
C LYS A 3 -8.78 -17.02 -64.13
N LEU A 4 -8.86 -17.55 -62.91
CA LEU A 4 -8.49 -16.97 -61.59
C LEU A 4 -8.98 -17.94 -60.47
N PRO A 5 -8.46 -17.90 -59.23
CA PRO A 5 -7.13 -17.50 -58.75
C PRO A 5 -6.45 -18.55 -57.84
N ALA A 6 -5.21 -18.21 -57.46
CA ALA A 6 -4.29 -18.92 -56.59
C ALA A 6 -4.73 -18.99 -55.11
N ALA A 7 -4.28 -20.06 -54.45
CA ALA A 7 -4.42 -20.30 -53.02
C ALA A 7 -3.64 -19.25 -52.19
N GLY A 8 -4.35 -18.53 -51.32
CA GLY A 8 -3.77 -17.65 -50.32
C GLY A 8 -3.22 -18.45 -49.14
N ALA A 9 -1.96 -18.19 -48.78
CA ALA A 9 -1.34 -18.71 -47.58
C ALA A 9 -2.02 -18.12 -46.34
N ILE A 10 -2.55 -18.99 -45.47
CA ILE A 10 -2.99 -18.63 -44.12
C ILE A 10 -1.73 -18.41 -43.29
N LEU A 11 -1.39 -17.15 -43.04
CA LEU A 11 -0.34 -16.77 -42.11
C LEU A 11 -0.91 -16.97 -40.68
N VAL A 12 -0.66 -18.14 -40.10
CA VAL A 12 -0.85 -18.36 -38.66
C VAL A 12 0.23 -17.52 -37.96
N ILE A 13 -0.12 -16.30 -37.55
CA ILE A 13 0.69 -15.53 -36.61
C ILE A 13 0.53 -16.24 -35.26
N ALA A 14 1.44 -17.16 -34.97
CA ALA A 14 1.65 -17.64 -33.62
C ALA A 14 2.06 -16.41 -32.79
N VAL A 15 1.12 -15.91 -31.97
CA VAL A 15 1.43 -14.97 -30.90
C VAL A 15 2.34 -15.74 -29.95
N LEU A 16 3.65 -15.55 -30.10
CA LEU A 16 4.60 -15.90 -29.07
C LEU A 16 4.17 -15.14 -27.82
N ALA A 17 3.61 -15.87 -26.84
CA ALA A 17 3.59 -15.42 -25.46
C ALA A 17 5.02 -14.95 -25.16
N ALA A 18 5.20 -13.65 -24.99
CA ALA A 18 6.50 -13.08 -24.69
C ALA A 18 6.97 -13.72 -23.37
N ALA A 19 7.87 -14.68 -23.48
CA ALA A 19 8.61 -15.19 -22.34
C ALA A 19 9.24 -13.99 -21.65
N ALA A 20 8.99 -13.84 -20.35
CA ALA A 20 9.62 -12.81 -19.53
C ALA A 20 11.14 -12.83 -19.80
N PRO A 21 11.74 -11.72 -20.25
CA PRO A 21 13.15 -11.74 -20.61
C PRO A 21 13.97 -12.04 -19.35
N ALA A 22 14.71 -13.14 -19.41
CA ALA A 22 15.65 -13.55 -18.38
C ALA A 22 16.76 -12.48 -18.23
N ALA A 23 16.95 -12.05 -16.98
CA ALA A 23 18.17 -11.49 -16.40
C ALA A 23 18.96 -10.44 -17.23
N GLN A 24 18.49 -9.18 -17.23
CA GLN A 24 19.38 -8.01 -17.42
C GLN A 24 19.53 -7.26 -16.09
N GLY A 25 20.79 -6.92 -15.77
CA GLY A 25 21.33 -6.61 -14.43
C GLY A 25 20.42 -5.83 -13.48
N ARG A 26 20.03 -6.47 -12.36
CA ARG A 26 19.18 -5.89 -11.31
C ARG A 26 19.83 -4.62 -10.74
N ARG A 27 19.33 -3.45 -11.12
CA ARG A 27 19.63 -2.19 -10.42
C ARG A 27 18.97 -2.25 -9.04
N VAL A 28 19.61 -1.63 -8.06
CA VAL A 28 19.09 -1.48 -6.70
C VAL A 28 18.80 0.00 -6.48
N LEU A 29 17.57 0.30 -6.11
CA LEU A 29 17.16 1.62 -5.64
C LEU A 29 17.49 1.73 -4.14
N VAL A 30 18.13 2.82 -3.74
CA VAL A 30 18.62 3.02 -2.38
C VAL A 30 18.20 4.40 -1.88
N ALA A 31 17.46 4.45 -0.78
CA ALA A 31 17.16 5.68 -0.06
C ALA A 31 18.16 5.90 1.08
N VAL A 32 18.64 7.14 1.23
CA VAL A 32 19.75 7.51 2.10
C VAL A 32 19.35 8.69 2.97
N GLU A 33 19.80 8.72 4.22
CA GLU A 33 19.61 9.87 5.12
C GLU A 33 20.25 11.13 4.50
N ARG A 34 19.60 12.29 4.62
CA ARG A 34 20.01 13.55 3.94
C ARG A 34 21.50 13.91 4.11
N ASP A 35 22.06 13.64 5.28
CA ASP A 35 23.45 13.97 5.63
C ASP A 35 24.42 12.79 5.50
N ALA A 36 23.95 11.64 5.00
CA ALA A 36 24.77 10.45 4.82
C ALA A 36 25.48 10.43 3.46
N HIS A 37 26.56 9.67 3.39
CA HIS A 37 27.34 9.54 2.16
C HIS A 37 26.57 8.73 1.11
N SER A 38 26.66 9.15 -0.16
CA SER A 38 26.11 8.41 -1.29
C SER A 38 26.68 6.99 -1.36
N PRO A 39 25.88 5.98 -1.74
CA PRO A 39 26.39 4.63 -1.98
C PRO A 39 27.41 4.63 -3.12
N ALA A 40 28.49 3.86 -2.96
CA ALA A 40 29.55 3.78 -3.96
C ALA A 40 29.00 3.37 -5.34
N GLY A 41 29.32 4.16 -6.37
CA GLY A 41 28.83 3.95 -7.74
C GLY A 41 27.33 4.20 -7.93
N GLY A 42 26.67 4.83 -6.96
CA GLY A 42 25.28 5.25 -7.06
C GLY A 42 25.11 6.51 -7.90
N VAL A 43 24.08 6.52 -8.74
CA VAL A 43 23.64 7.68 -9.50
C VAL A 43 22.44 8.27 -8.75
N LEU A 44 22.50 9.54 -8.38
CA LEU A 44 21.37 10.26 -7.77
C LEU A 44 20.21 10.28 -8.78
N THR A 45 19.04 9.83 -8.36
CA THR A 45 17.84 9.79 -9.23
C THR A 45 16.73 10.70 -8.75
N GLY A 46 16.62 10.94 -7.44
CA GLY A 46 15.63 11.86 -6.90
C GLY A 46 15.67 11.94 -5.38
N THR A 47 14.51 12.18 -4.79
CA THR A 47 14.32 12.18 -3.34
C THR A 47 13.02 11.46 -2.98
N LEU A 48 12.92 11.04 -1.72
CA LEU A 48 11.65 10.69 -1.08
C LEU A 48 10.89 11.96 -0.64
N PRO A 49 9.60 11.87 -0.23
CA PRO A 49 8.83 13.03 0.20
C PRO A 49 9.48 13.84 1.34
N ASP A 50 10.19 13.17 2.26
CA ASP A 50 10.97 13.83 3.30
C ASP A 50 12.30 14.39 2.81
N GLY A 51 12.54 14.54 1.51
CA GLY A 51 13.77 15.07 0.92
C GLY A 51 15.01 14.16 1.04
N SER A 52 14.88 12.94 1.55
CA SER A 52 15.98 11.98 1.59
C SER A 52 16.37 11.56 0.16
N PRO A 53 17.66 11.64 -0.23
CA PRO A 53 18.07 11.33 -1.60
C PRO A 53 17.94 9.84 -1.92
N THR A 54 17.52 9.55 -3.15
CA THR A 54 17.46 8.21 -3.73
C THR A 54 18.54 8.02 -4.80
N TYR A 55 19.14 6.84 -4.82
CA TYR A 55 20.21 6.48 -5.75
C TYR A 55 19.91 5.16 -6.44
N LEU A 56 20.17 5.09 -7.75
CA LEU A 56 20.28 3.83 -8.47
C LEU A 56 21.71 3.32 -8.45
N VAL A 57 21.89 2.09 -7.98
CA VAL A 57 23.18 1.43 -7.87
C VAL A 57 23.18 0.12 -8.68
N LYS A 58 24.25 -0.13 -9.42
CA LYS A 58 24.43 -1.43 -10.11
C LYS A 58 24.75 -2.52 -9.09
N THR A 59 24.09 -3.68 -9.21
CA THR A 59 24.48 -4.85 -8.42
C THR A 59 25.89 -5.30 -8.80
N PRO A 60 26.83 -5.47 -7.82
CA PRO A 60 28.19 -5.91 -8.11
C PRO A 60 28.26 -7.29 -8.77
N SER A 61 29.22 -7.50 -9.67
CA SER A 61 29.49 -8.81 -10.28
C SER A 61 29.72 -9.88 -9.20
N GLY A 62 29.08 -11.04 -9.34
CA GLY A 62 29.15 -12.14 -8.38
C GLY A 62 28.26 -11.99 -7.13
N SER A 63 27.39 -10.97 -7.07
CA SER A 63 26.36 -10.79 -6.04
C SER A 63 24.96 -10.89 -6.64
N THR A 64 24.00 -11.46 -5.91
CA THR A 64 22.58 -11.25 -6.23
C THR A 64 22.12 -9.89 -5.72
N ALA A 65 21.03 -9.33 -6.27
CA ALA A 65 20.48 -8.07 -5.79
C ALA A 65 20.05 -8.15 -4.32
N ARG A 66 19.37 -9.23 -3.91
CA ARG A 66 19.00 -9.46 -2.50
C ARG A 66 20.22 -9.53 -1.58
N GLN A 67 21.30 -10.20 -2.01
CA GLN A 67 22.55 -10.21 -1.23
C GLN A 67 23.15 -8.81 -1.11
N TYR A 68 23.07 -7.99 -2.16
CA TYR A 68 23.60 -6.64 -2.16
C TYR A 68 22.75 -5.69 -1.30
N ILE A 69 21.42 -5.74 -1.42
CA ILE A 69 20.46 -5.03 -0.57
C ILE A 69 20.75 -5.30 0.91
N ARG A 70 20.88 -6.58 1.31
CA ARG A 70 21.25 -6.95 2.68
C ARG A 70 22.59 -6.41 3.17
N ARG A 71 23.54 -6.13 2.26
CA ARG A 71 24.81 -5.49 2.62
C ARG A 71 24.64 -3.98 2.74
N LEU A 72 23.86 -3.37 1.87
CA LEU A 72 23.56 -1.94 1.88
C LEU A 72 22.79 -1.55 3.13
N THR A 73 21.72 -2.26 3.48
CA THR A 73 20.87 -1.94 4.65
C THR A 73 21.59 -2.04 6.00
N ARG A 74 22.77 -2.69 6.04
CA ARG A 74 23.65 -2.73 7.23
C ARG A 74 24.56 -1.53 7.37
N ARG A 75 24.66 -0.68 6.34
CA ARG A 75 25.51 0.50 6.36
C ARG A 75 24.79 1.64 7.09
N PRO A 76 25.50 2.39 7.97
CA PRO A 76 24.96 3.61 8.54
C PRO A 76 24.51 4.58 7.44
N GLY A 77 23.39 5.26 7.67
CA GLY A 77 22.85 6.24 6.72
C GLY A 77 21.97 5.68 5.61
N ILE A 78 21.86 4.35 5.44
CA ILE A 78 20.89 3.76 4.51
C ILE A 78 19.53 3.66 5.19
N ILE A 79 18.52 4.30 4.61
CA ILE A 79 17.12 4.23 5.08
C ILE A 79 16.51 2.91 4.62
N ALA A 80 16.54 2.69 3.31
CA ALA A 80 15.94 1.54 2.65
C ALA A 80 16.70 1.21 1.37
N ALA A 81 16.62 -0.04 0.93
CA ALA A 81 17.13 -0.44 -0.37
C ALA A 81 16.23 -1.55 -0.92
N GLN A 82 15.98 -1.51 -2.23
CA GLN A 82 15.12 -2.46 -2.91
C GLN A 82 15.59 -2.74 -4.33
N VAL A 83 15.08 -3.79 -4.95
CA VAL A 83 15.27 -3.96 -6.40
C VAL A 83 14.50 -2.84 -7.12
N ASP A 84 15.16 -2.21 -8.09
CA ASP A 84 14.49 -1.28 -9.00
C ASP A 84 13.63 -2.07 -9.99
N ARG A 85 12.47 -2.47 -9.49
CA ARG A 85 11.53 -3.34 -10.17
C ARG A 85 10.84 -2.57 -11.28
N ARG A 86 10.55 -3.24 -12.40
CA ARG A 86 9.70 -2.69 -13.46
C ARG A 86 8.23 -2.91 -13.17
N PHE A 87 7.45 -1.88 -13.42
CA PHE A 87 6.00 -1.91 -13.51
C PHE A 87 5.62 -1.82 -14.99
N TRP A 88 4.53 -2.46 -15.36
CA TRP A 88 4.06 -2.49 -16.75
C TRP A 88 2.58 -2.22 -16.77
N LEU A 89 2.18 -1.25 -17.59
CA LEU A 89 0.80 -1.15 -18.01
C LEU A 89 0.54 -2.30 -18.98
N ARG A 90 -0.28 -3.27 -18.59
CA ARG A 90 -0.56 -4.45 -19.43
C ARG A 90 -1.57 -4.06 -20.51
N PRO A 91 -1.21 -4.05 -21.81
CA PRO A 91 -2.06 -3.48 -22.85
C PRO A 91 -3.46 -4.09 -22.93
N ALA A 92 -3.57 -5.41 -22.75
CA ALA A 92 -4.86 -6.12 -22.80
C ALA A 92 -5.77 -5.88 -21.58
N GLN A 93 -5.25 -5.32 -20.48
CA GLN A 93 -5.98 -5.03 -19.24
C GLN A 93 -6.14 -3.52 -18.99
N ALA A 94 -5.42 -2.68 -19.73
CA ALA A 94 -5.51 -1.23 -19.69
C ALA A 94 -6.29 -0.64 -20.88
N SER A 95 -6.46 -1.41 -21.97
CA SER A 95 -7.29 -0.96 -23.09
C SER A 95 -8.77 -1.01 -22.71
N PRO A 96 -9.58 -0.03 -23.17
CA PRO A 96 -11.01 -0.11 -23.03
C PRO A 96 -11.59 -1.40 -23.61
N THR A 97 -12.65 -1.91 -22.98
CA THR A 97 -13.39 -3.07 -23.47
C THR A 97 -14.20 -2.74 -24.74
N GLY A 98 -14.49 -1.45 -24.98
CA GLY A 98 -15.05 -0.96 -26.23
C GLY A 98 -15.26 0.55 -26.25
N CYS A 99 -15.27 1.15 -27.44
CA CYS A 99 -15.68 2.54 -27.62
C CYS A 99 -17.20 2.65 -27.64
N ILE A 100 -17.72 3.73 -27.08
CA ILE A 100 -19.16 4.01 -27.04
C ILE A 100 -19.43 5.45 -27.45
N ASP A 101 -20.67 5.74 -27.86
CA ASP A 101 -21.10 7.12 -28.05
C ASP A 101 -21.17 7.87 -26.72
N LYS A 102 -21.12 9.20 -26.80
CA LYS A 102 -21.30 10.07 -25.64
C LYS A 102 -22.64 9.75 -24.95
N PRO A 103 -22.64 9.45 -23.64
CA PRO A 103 -23.87 9.22 -22.89
C PRO A 103 -24.82 10.41 -22.98
N SER A 104 -26.08 10.14 -23.33
CA SER A 104 -27.15 11.14 -23.39
C SER A 104 -27.70 11.52 -22.01
N ASP A 105 -27.59 10.60 -21.03
CA ASP A 105 -28.01 10.84 -19.65
C ASP A 105 -26.83 11.43 -18.85
N PRO A 106 -27.01 12.57 -18.14
CA PRO A 106 -25.93 13.30 -17.48
C PRO A 106 -25.45 12.66 -16.17
N ILE A 107 -25.80 11.39 -15.94
CA ILE A 107 -25.54 10.72 -14.68
C ILE A 107 -25.43 9.21 -14.97
N VAL A 108 -24.28 8.78 -15.46
CA VAL A 108 -23.85 7.37 -15.49
C VAL A 108 -22.42 7.28 -14.92
N GLY A 109 -22.11 6.24 -14.16
CA GLY A 109 -20.77 6.05 -13.59
C GLY A 109 -20.75 5.41 -12.20
N VAL A 110 -19.54 5.31 -11.63
CA VAL A 110 -19.27 4.71 -10.32
C VAL A 110 -20.07 5.35 -9.16
N PRO A 111 -20.29 6.69 -9.10
CA PRO A 111 -20.98 7.35 -7.98
C PRO A 111 -22.41 6.88 -7.64
N PHE A 112 -23.09 6.18 -8.55
CA PHE A 112 -24.40 5.58 -8.26
C PHE A 112 -24.32 4.38 -7.35
N GLN A 113 -23.30 3.56 -7.59
CA GLN A 113 -23.11 2.29 -6.90
C GLN A 113 -22.35 2.50 -5.58
N THR A 114 -21.67 3.63 -5.42
CA THR A 114 -20.96 4.03 -4.20
C THR A 114 -21.74 5.04 -3.34
N ASN A 115 -22.97 5.39 -3.74
CA ASN A 115 -23.84 6.38 -3.11
C ASN A 115 -23.30 7.82 -3.04
N ALA A 116 -22.20 8.15 -3.72
CA ALA A 116 -21.66 9.52 -3.75
C ALA A 116 -22.58 10.54 -4.44
N MET A 117 -23.56 10.08 -5.24
CA MET A 117 -24.62 10.95 -5.75
C MET A 117 -25.52 11.54 -4.64
N GLN A 118 -25.54 10.95 -3.44
CA GLN A 118 -26.35 11.40 -2.31
C GLN A 118 -25.61 12.41 -1.42
N VAL A 119 -24.34 12.66 -1.70
CA VAL A 119 -23.46 13.52 -0.91
C VAL A 119 -23.17 14.79 -1.68
N ASP A 120 -23.31 15.95 -1.02
CA ASP A 120 -22.81 17.21 -1.57
C ASP A 120 -21.28 17.11 -1.72
N PRO A 121 -20.71 17.29 -2.92
CA PRO A 121 -19.27 17.18 -3.12
C PRO A 121 -18.45 18.27 -2.42
N GLY A 122 -19.10 19.31 -1.88
CA GLY A 122 -18.44 20.39 -1.17
C GLY A 122 -17.68 21.34 -2.12
N GLY A 123 -16.74 22.11 -1.54
CA GLY A 123 -15.95 23.10 -2.27
C GLY A 123 -14.71 22.53 -2.98
N ALA A 124 -13.82 23.42 -3.43
CA ALA A 124 -12.53 23.03 -3.98
C ALA A 124 -11.69 22.28 -2.94
N THR A 125 -11.06 21.19 -3.38
CA THR A 125 -10.27 20.29 -2.53
C THR A 125 -8.77 20.50 -2.78
N LYS A 126 -7.94 19.75 -2.04
CA LYS A 126 -6.54 19.55 -2.47
C LYS A 126 -6.51 18.68 -3.74
N PRO A 127 -5.50 18.84 -4.62
CA PRO A 127 -5.44 18.05 -5.84
C PRO A 127 -5.42 16.53 -5.59
N ILE A 128 -6.09 15.79 -6.46
CA ILE A 128 -5.90 14.33 -6.58
C ILE A 128 -4.78 14.11 -7.59
N ALA A 129 -3.67 13.53 -7.15
CA ALA A 129 -2.57 13.18 -8.04
C ALA A 129 -2.81 11.83 -8.69
N ILE A 130 -2.75 11.78 -10.03
CA ILE A 130 -2.94 10.56 -10.82
C ILE A 130 -1.59 10.16 -11.40
N LEU A 131 -1.03 9.07 -10.88
CA LEU A 131 0.26 8.53 -11.29
C LEU A 131 0.04 7.47 -12.37
N ASP A 132 0.05 7.90 -13.64
CA ASP A 132 -0.43 7.07 -14.76
C ASP A 132 0.24 7.41 -16.11
N THR A 133 -0.44 7.21 -17.25
CA THR A 133 0.06 7.48 -18.62
C THR A 133 0.10 8.95 -19.00
N GLY A 134 -0.54 9.81 -18.21
CA GLY A 134 -0.81 11.22 -18.51
C GLY A 134 -2.31 11.49 -18.40
N ILE A 135 -2.72 12.72 -18.67
CA ILE A 135 -4.14 13.11 -18.74
C ILE A 135 -4.34 13.99 -19.97
N ASP A 136 -5.43 13.81 -20.73
CA ASP A 136 -5.86 14.81 -21.70
C ASP A 136 -6.57 15.97 -20.98
N PRO A 137 -5.97 17.18 -20.91
CA PRO A 137 -6.61 18.31 -20.23
C PRO A 137 -7.83 18.85 -21.00
N ASN A 138 -8.05 18.40 -22.24
CA ASN A 138 -9.17 18.84 -23.07
C ASN A 138 -10.42 17.96 -22.93
N THR A 139 -10.35 16.88 -22.13
CA THR A 139 -11.53 16.09 -21.76
C THR A 139 -12.54 17.02 -21.09
N PRO A 140 -13.79 17.15 -21.60
CA PRO A 140 -14.77 18.11 -21.08
C PRO A 140 -15.01 17.99 -19.58
N GLU A 141 -15.03 16.77 -19.05
CA GLU A 141 -15.24 16.45 -17.64
C GLU A 141 -14.07 16.91 -16.74
N LEU A 142 -12.86 17.12 -17.28
CA LEU A 142 -11.66 17.53 -16.52
C LEU A 142 -11.20 18.96 -16.86
N ALA A 143 -11.79 19.57 -17.89
CA ALA A 143 -11.38 20.85 -18.44
C ALA A 143 -11.30 21.94 -17.36
N GLY A 144 -10.18 22.68 -17.35
CA GLY A 144 -9.92 23.78 -16.42
C GLY A 144 -9.53 23.36 -15.00
N ARG A 145 -9.43 22.05 -14.70
CA ARG A 145 -9.04 21.53 -13.39
C ARG A 145 -7.81 20.64 -13.40
N VAL A 146 -7.26 20.32 -14.58
CA VAL A 146 -5.97 19.65 -14.72
C VAL A 146 -4.85 20.66 -14.47
N LEU A 147 -4.09 20.46 -13.39
CA LEU A 147 -2.89 21.23 -13.07
C LEU A 147 -1.76 20.88 -14.05
N PRO A 148 -0.73 21.74 -14.19
CA PRO A 148 0.38 21.49 -15.11
C PRO A 148 1.02 20.11 -14.88
N ASP A 149 1.09 19.32 -15.95
CA ASP A 149 1.62 17.97 -15.93
C ASP A 149 3.06 17.89 -15.41
N HIS A 150 3.35 16.83 -14.67
CA HIS A 150 4.69 16.48 -14.25
C HIS A 150 5.12 15.15 -14.89
N ASP A 151 6.28 15.14 -15.53
CA ASP A 151 6.81 13.96 -16.22
C ASP A 151 8.07 13.44 -15.53
N VAL A 152 7.97 12.21 -14.99
CA VAL A 152 9.04 11.56 -14.23
C VAL A 152 9.85 10.58 -15.10
N VAL A 153 9.34 10.17 -16.26
CA VAL A 153 10.03 9.26 -17.18
C VAL A 153 10.87 9.98 -18.23
N GLY A 154 10.70 11.31 -18.34
CA GLY A 154 11.43 12.17 -19.25
C GLY A 154 10.89 12.16 -20.68
N GLY A 155 11.07 13.27 -21.37
CA GLY A 155 10.52 13.52 -22.71
C GLY A 155 9.91 14.92 -22.80
N PHE A 156 9.28 15.22 -23.94
CA PHE A 156 8.35 16.35 -24.02
C PHE A 156 7.05 15.95 -23.31
N LEU A 157 6.38 16.88 -22.65
CA LEU A 157 5.02 16.68 -22.17
C LEU A 157 4.13 16.41 -23.39
N VAL A 158 3.83 15.13 -23.63
CA VAL A 158 2.86 14.71 -24.64
C VAL A 158 1.54 14.47 -23.89
N PRO A 159 0.41 15.01 -24.38
CA PRO A 159 -0.91 14.63 -23.89
C PRO A 159 -1.06 13.10 -23.86
N ASP A 160 -1.93 12.59 -22.99
CA ASP A 160 -2.15 11.15 -22.83
C ASP A 160 -2.38 10.45 -24.19
N GLN A 161 -1.46 9.56 -24.56
CA GLN A 161 -1.51 8.82 -25.82
C GLN A 161 -2.17 7.44 -25.65
N ASP A 162 -2.30 6.98 -24.39
CA ASP A 162 -2.81 5.66 -24.05
C ASP A 162 -4.29 5.70 -23.66
N GLY A 163 -4.72 6.76 -22.97
CA GLY A 163 -6.10 6.97 -22.52
C GLY A 163 -6.35 6.51 -21.08
N HIS A 164 -5.60 5.54 -20.58
CA HIS A 164 -5.81 4.95 -19.25
C HIS A 164 -5.77 6.00 -18.13
N GLY A 165 -4.78 6.90 -18.13
CA GLY A 165 -4.69 7.96 -17.13
C GLY A 165 -5.85 8.97 -17.20
N THR A 166 -6.34 9.28 -18.40
CA THR A 166 -7.54 10.11 -18.60
C THR A 166 -8.81 9.44 -18.06
N GLU A 167 -8.96 8.14 -18.29
CA GLU A 167 -10.09 7.34 -17.79
C GLU A 167 -10.08 7.24 -16.27
N VAL A 168 -8.90 7.00 -15.67
CA VAL A 168 -8.68 6.94 -14.22
C VAL A 168 -8.98 8.29 -13.57
N ALA A 169 -8.44 9.38 -14.13
CA ALA A 169 -8.67 10.73 -13.62
C ALA A 169 -10.16 11.12 -13.65
N SER A 170 -10.89 10.70 -14.67
CA SER A 170 -12.31 10.99 -14.83
C SER A 170 -13.18 10.27 -13.81
N ILE A 171 -12.84 9.03 -13.42
CA ILE A 171 -13.53 8.32 -12.33
C ILE A 171 -13.28 9.00 -10.98
N ALA A 172 -12.06 9.48 -10.73
CA ALA A 172 -11.74 10.17 -9.48
C ALA A 172 -12.42 11.54 -9.39
N ALA A 173 -12.42 12.34 -10.46
CA ALA A 173 -12.69 13.77 -10.39
C ALA A 173 -13.52 14.37 -11.54
N GLY A 174 -14.11 13.56 -12.44
CA GLY A 174 -14.94 14.06 -13.54
C GLY A 174 -16.06 14.99 -13.06
N ALA A 175 -16.21 16.15 -13.70
CA ALA A 175 -17.23 17.14 -13.35
C ALA A 175 -18.64 16.60 -13.60
N LEU A 176 -19.65 17.31 -13.10
CA LEU A 176 -21.03 17.07 -13.51
C LEU A 176 -21.16 17.31 -15.02
N GLY A 177 -21.57 16.27 -15.75
CA GLY A 177 -21.50 16.19 -17.22
C GLY A 177 -22.07 14.86 -17.70
N SER A 178 -21.49 14.25 -18.75
CA SER A 178 -21.92 12.91 -19.18
C SER A 178 -21.41 11.80 -18.25
N VAL A 179 -20.24 12.01 -17.62
CA VAL A 179 -19.69 11.11 -16.60
C VAL A 179 -19.23 11.94 -15.41
N ARG A 180 -19.73 11.62 -14.22
CA ARG A 180 -19.33 12.24 -12.96
C ARG A 180 -18.35 11.32 -12.23
N GLY A 181 -17.24 11.88 -11.75
CA GLY A 181 -16.36 11.20 -10.81
C GLY A 181 -16.82 11.33 -9.36
N GLU A 182 -16.14 10.62 -8.46
CA GLU A 182 -16.45 10.63 -7.03
C GLU A 182 -16.27 12.02 -6.40
N SER A 183 -15.21 12.75 -6.80
CA SER A 183 -14.91 14.11 -6.35
C SER A 183 -14.95 15.15 -7.49
N PRO A 184 -16.15 15.54 -7.96
CA PRO A 184 -16.32 16.34 -9.18
C PRO A 184 -15.80 17.78 -9.10
N THR A 185 -15.40 18.24 -7.91
CA THR A 185 -14.86 19.59 -7.66
C THR A 185 -13.34 19.60 -7.49
N SER A 186 -12.70 18.43 -7.38
CA SER A 186 -11.26 18.32 -7.13
C SER A 186 -10.43 18.77 -8.32
N PRO A 187 -9.34 19.54 -8.12
CA PRO A 187 -8.27 19.66 -9.10
C PRO A 187 -7.58 18.30 -9.30
N VAL A 188 -7.01 18.07 -10.48
CA VAL A 188 -6.27 16.85 -10.79
C VAL A 188 -4.83 17.19 -11.13
N PHE A 189 -3.87 16.49 -10.54
CA PHE A 189 -2.45 16.63 -10.85
C PHE A 189 -1.96 15.40 -11.62
N SER A 190 -1.69 15.58 -12.90
CA SER A 190 -1.17 14.53 -13.79
C SER A 190 0.31 14.29 -13.50
N VAL A 191 0.66 13.05 -13.13
CA VAL A 191 2.06 12.62 -12.97
C VAL A 191 2.30 11.42 -13.89
N ARG A 192 3.00 11.65 -15.00
CA ARG A 192 3.28 10.59 -15.96
C ARG A 192 4.38 9.66 -15.44
N ILE A 193 4.02 8.39 -15.22
CA ILE A 193 4.95 7.35 -14.74
C ILE A 193 5.24 6.26 -15.79
N PHE A 194 4.49 6.21 -16.89
CA PHE A 194 4.71 5.25 -17.97
C PHE A 194 5.34 5.90 -19.19
N ASN A 195 6.35 5.25 -19.75
CA ASN A 195 6.92 5.65 -21.03
C ASN A 195 6.07 5.13 -22.21
N SER A 196 6.46 5.46 -23.45
CA SER A 196 5.75 5.05 -24.67
C SER A 196 5.68 3.54 -24.92
N SER A 197 6.40 2.72 -24.13
CA SER A 197 6.31 1.26 -24.15
C SER A 197 5.45 0.69 -23.02
N GLY A 198 4.76 1.54 -22.25
CA GLY A 198 3.99 1.16 -21.08
C GLY A 198 4.87 0.73 -19.90
N ALA A 199 6.15 1.07 -19.90
CA ALA A 199 7.10 0.67 -18.86
C ALA A 199 7.28 1.77 -17.80
N SER A 200 7.35 1.35 -16.54
CA SER A 200 7.71 2.17 -15.39
C SER A 200 8.67 1.42 -14.46
N SER A 201 9.11 2.06 -13.38
CA SER A 201 10.05 1.49 -12.42
C SER A 201 9.79 1.95 -10.99
N ALA A 202 10.33 1.23 -10.00
CA ALA A 202 10.22 1.63 -8.59
C ALA A 202 10.85 2.99 -8.34
N ASP A 203 11.96 3.30 -9.00
CA ASP A 203 12.56 4.64 -8.95
C ASP A 203 11.61 5.72 -9.48
N THR A 204 10.98 5.47 -10.63
CA THR A 204 9.97 6.36 -11.22
C THR A 204 8.78 6.58 -10.28
N VAL A 205 8.22 5.52 -9.70
CA VAL A 205 7.06 5.63 -8.79
C VAL A 205 7.45 6.37 -7.50
N ALA A 206 8.64 6.14 -6.93
CA ALA A 206 9.12 6.86 -5.74
C ALA A 206 9.25 8.38 -5.99
N GLN A 207 9.78 8.75 -7.15
CA GLN A 207 9.89 10.14 -7.58
C GLN A 207 8.49 10.75 -7.84
N ALA A 208 7.58 10.00 -8.43
CA ALA A 208 6.21 10.44 -8.68
C ALA A 208 5.41 10.71 -7.40
N ILE A 209 5.53 9.82 -6.39
CA ILE A 209 4.94 10.04 -5.06
C ILE A 209 5.48 11.34 -4.46
N THR A 210 6.78 11.56 -4.57
CA THR A 210 7.43 12.79 -4.07
C THR A 210 6.94 14.03 -4.79
N ALA A 211 6.82 13.99 -6.12
CA ALA A 211 6.28 15.09 -6.90
C ALA A 211 4.83 15.43 -6.51
N ALA A 212 3.99 14.43 -6.30
CA ALA A 212 2.61 14.63 -5.85
C ALA A 212 2.53 15.27 -4.46
N VAL A 213 3.35 14.82 -3.50
CA VAL A 213 3.42 15.45 -2.16
C VAL A 213 3.89 16.90 -2.27
N GLN A 214 4.91 17.18 -3.08
CA GLN A 214 5.44 18.54 -3.29
C GLN A 214 4.43 19.47 -3.99
N ALA A 215 3.58 18.92 -4.87
CA ALA A 215 2.49 19.65 -5.50
C ALA A 215 1.30 19.92 -4.56
N GLY A 216 1.35 19.42 -3.31
CA GLY A 216 0.31 19.65 -2.31
C GLY A 216 -0.93 18.78 -2.50
N ALA A 217 -0.78 17.62 -3.15
CA ALA A 217 -1.88 16.66 -3.32
C ALA A 217 -2.48 16.26 -1.97
N GLY A 218 -3.80 16.04 -1.92
CA GLY A 218 -4.49 15.48 -0.77
C GLY A 218 -4.56 13.95 -0.81
N VAL A 219 -4.59 13.40 -2.03
CA VAL A 219 -4.65 11.97 -2.31
C VAL A 219 -3.82 11.66 -3.55
N ILE A 220 -3.14 10.53 -3.54
CA ILE A 220 -2.35 9.96 -4.64
C ILE A 220 -3.03 8.67 -5.08
N ASN A 221 -3.37 8.57 -6.36
CA ASN A 221 -3.86 7.33 -6.96
C ASN A 221 -2.78 6.75 -7.87
N ILE A 222 -2.38 5.50 -7.59
CA ILE A 222 -1.43 4.74 -8.41
C ILE A 222 -2.21 3.59 -9.07
N SER A 223 -2.79 3.83 -10.24
CA SER A 223 -3.58 2.81 -10.97
C SER A 223 -2.71 1.81 -11.73
N ALA A 224 -1.65 1.33 -11.07
CA ALA A 224 -0.72 0.35 -11.60
C ALA A 224 -0.41 -0.69 -10.53
N ALA A 225 -0.42 -1.96 -10.91
CA ALA A 225 -0.11 -3.07 -10.03
C ALA A 225 0.95 -4.00 -10.65
N GLY A 226 1.74 -4.63 -9.79
CA GLY A 226 2.68 -5.66 -10.21
C GLY A 226 2.95 -6.73 -9.14
N ALA A 227 2.60 -7.97 -9.46
CA ALA A 227 2.90 -9.23 -8.76
C ALA A 227 4.15 -9.24 -7.88
N VAL A 228 4.06 -9.17 -6.55
CA VAL A 228 5.26 -9.26 -5.68
C VAL A 228 5.96 -10.60 -5.93
N ALA A 229 7.18 -10.58 -6.48
CA ALA A 229 7.81 -11.77 -7.08
C ALA A 229 8.22 -12.84 -6.05
N ASP A 230 8.19 -12.54 -4.76
CA ASP A 230 8.58 -13.46 -3.69
C ASP A 230 7.95 -13.17 -2.32
N GLY A 231 6.93 -12.32 -2.24
CA GLY A 231 6.27 -11.95 -0.98
C GLY A 231 7.21 -11.45 0.13
N SER A 232 8.46 -11.08 -0.19
CA SER A 232 9.38 -10.54 0.80
C SER A 232 9.39 -9.01 0.69
N ASP A 233 9.02 -8.32 1.77
CA ASP A 233 8.96 -6.86 1.79
C ASP A 233 10.30 -6.20 1.44
N GLN A 234 11.41 -6.94 1.58
CA GLN A 234 12.77 -6.53 1.18
C GLN A 234 12.89 -6.07 -0.28
N ASP A 235 12.03 -6.53 -1.19
CA ASP A 235 12.07 -6.14 -2.59
C ASP A 235 11.33 -4.81 -2.87
N ASN A 236 10.69 -4.18 -1.88
CA ASN A 236 9.80 -3.01 -2.03
C ASN A 236 10.01 -1.85 -1.00
N GLN A 237 11.07 -1.93 -0.19
CA GLN A 237 11.28 -1.06 0.97
C GLN A 237 11.33 0.44 0.72
N VAL A 238 11.83 0.88 -0.44
CA VAL A 238 11.92 2.30 -0.77
C VAL A 238 10.54 2.86 -1.09
N LEU A 239 9.70 2.09 -1.81
CA LEU A 239 8.32 2.49 -2.11
C LEU A 239 7.43 2.48 -0.88
N ILE A 240 7.53 1.46 -0.01
CA ILE A 240 6.83 1.44 1.28
C ILE A 240 7.22 2.67 2.12
N THR A 241 8.53 3.01 2.14
CA THR A 241 9.00 4.24 2.80
C THR A 241 8.39 5.50 2.17
N ALA A 242 8.32 5.57 0.83
CA ALA A 242 7.74 6.72 0.13
C ALA A 242 6.24 6.90 0.45
N VAL A 243 5.47 5.81 0.43
CA VAL A 243 4.03 5.80 0.80
C VAL A 243 3.85 6.27 2.23
N ALA A 244 4.59 5.70 3.18
CA ALA A 244 4.49 6.10 4.59
C ALA A 244 4.87 7.56 4.81
N GLN A 245 5.86 8.08 4.08
CA GLN A 245 6.19 9.51 4.15
C GLN A 245 5.10 10.40 3.55
N ALA A 246 4.44 9.97 2.48
CA ALA A 246 3.25 10.65 1.94
C ALA A 246 2.11 10.67 2.98
N PHE A 247 1.83 9.52 3.60
CA PHE A 247 0.82 9.40 4.65
C PHE A 247 1.09 10.32 5.83
N ASN A 248 2.35 10.36 6.32
CA ASN A 248 2.78 11.25 7.39
C ASN A 248 2.73 12.74 7.01
N ALA A 249 2.84 13.06 5.72
CA ALA A 249 2.61 14.42 5.19
C ALA A 249 1.12 14.76 5.03
N GLY A 250 0.23 13.80 5.36
CA GLY A 250 -1.21 13.93 5.25
C GLY A 250 -1.76 13.73 3.84
N VAL A 251 -1.05 12.93 3.04
CA VAL A 251 -1.44 12.55 1.68
C VAL A 251 -1.76 11.06 1.67
N LEU A 252 -3.02 10.70 1.41
CA LEU A 252 -3.41 9.28 1.30
C LEU A 252 -2.97 8.70 -0.04
N VAL A 253 -2.72 7.38 -0.07
CA VAL A 253 -2.38 6.65 -1.30
C VAL A 253 -3.45 5.59 -1.55
N THR A 254 -3.92 5.49 -2.79
CA THR A 254 -4.81 4.42 -3.26
C THR A 254 -4.13 3.63 -4.36
N ALA A 255 -4.38 2.32 -4.40
CA ALA A 255 -3.90 1.46 -5.49
C ALA A 255 -4.84 0.27 -5.75
N PRO A 256 -4.77 -0.36 -6.94
CA PRO A 256 -5.58 -1.52 -7.28
C PRO A 256 -5.03 -2.82 -6.65
N SER A 257 -5.92 -3.77 -6.37
CA SER A 257 -5.53 -5.10 -5.88
C SER A 257 -4.87 -5.99 -6.95
N GLY A 258 -5.12 -5.72 -8.24
CA GLY A 258 -4.65 -6.51 -9.38
C GLY A 258 -5.77 -7.23 -10.13
N ASN A 259 -5.44 -7.83 -11.29
CA ASN A 259 -6.42 -8.25 -12.30
C ASN A 259 -6.23 -9.72 -12.76
N GLU A 260 -5.64 -10.56 -11.91
CA GLU A 260 -5.33 -11.97 -12.23
C GLU A 260 -6.38 -12.96 -11.72
N GLY A 261 -7.34 -12.51 -10.91
CA GLY A 261 -8.32 -13.37 -10.24
C GLY A 261 -7.69 -14.28 -9.19
N LYS A 262 -6.57 -13.86 -8.59
CA LYS A 262 -5.76 -14.70 -7.69
C LYS A 262 -5.71 -14.13 -6.28
N ALA A 263 -5.52 -15.04 -5.32
CA ALA A 263 -5.07 -14.71 -3.98
C ALA A 263 -3.58 -14.34 -3.99
N GLN A 264 -3.23 -13.20 -4.61
CA GLN A 264 -1.86 -12.78 -4.85
C GLN A 264 -1.67 -11.28 -4.59
N ALA A 265 -0.68 -10.96 -3.75
CA ALA A 265 -0.31 -9.60 -3.43
C ALA A 265 0.39 -8.91 -4.60
N ASP A 266 -0.14 -7.75 -4.97
CA ASP A 266 0.42 -6.87 -6.00
C ASP A 266 0.83 -5.55 -5.37
N ALA A 267 2.00 -5.05 -5.76
CA ALA A 267 2.49 -3.76 -5.33
C ALA A 267 2.01 -2.64 -6.28
N PRO A 268 1.65 -1.44 -5.79
CA PRO A 268 1.74 -1.01 -4.39
C PRO A 268 0.49 -1.31 -3.54
N GLY A 269 -0.58 -1.91 -4.08
CA GLY A 269 -1.79 -2.23 -3.32
C GLY A 269 -1.50 -2.96 -2.00
N ALA A 270 -0.68 -3.99 -2.03
CA ALA A 270 -0.34 -4.74 -0.82
C ALA A 270 0.57 -3.99 0.18
N TYR A 271 0.89 -2.71 -0.02
CA TYR A 271 1.70 -1.95 0.93
C TYR A 271 0.85 -1.39 2.07
N PRO A 272 1.40 -1.30 3.28
CA PRO A 272 0.76 -0.57 4.37
C PRO A 272 0.56 0.92 4.03
N HIS A 273 -0.45 1.54 4.65
CA HIS A 273 -0.98 2.88 4.34
C HIS A 273 -1.48 3.10 2.90
N VAL A 274 -1.68 2.03 2.12
CA VAL A 274 -2.34 2.11 0.81
C VAL A 274 -3.76 1.61 0.94
N LEU A 275 -4.73 2.48 0.64
CA LEU A 275 -6.13 2.10 0.50
C LEU A 275 -6.28 1.26 -0.77
N THR A 276 -6.46 -0.04 -0.60
CA THR A 276 -6.48 -1.00 -1.69
C THR A 276 -7.87 -1.30 -2.19
N ALA A 277 -8.07 -1.05 -3.48
CA ALA A 277 -9.33 -1.28 -4.15
C ALA A 277 -9.33 -2.61 -4.92
N GLY A 278 -10.19 -3.53 -4.51
CA GLY A 278 -10.68 -4.61 -5.36
C GLY A 278 -11.82 -4.14 -6.28
N SER A 279 -12.24 -5.01 -7.21
CA SER A 279 -13.40 -4.77 -8.08
C SER A 279 -14.57 -5.63 -7.64
N GLY A 280 -15.74 -5.02 -7.52
CA GLY A 280 -16.96 -5.73 -7.12
C GLY A 280 -18.19 -4.83 -7.06
N ASN A 281 -19.36 -5.43 -6.90
CA ASN A 281 -20.64 -4.73 -6.82
C ASN A 281 -21.65 -5.48 -5.92
N ALA A 282 -22.73 -4.81 -5.52
CA ALA A 282 -23.74 -5.35 -4.62
C ALA A 282 -24.51 -6.57 -5.16
N GLY A 283 -24.55 -6.77 -6.49
CA GLY A 283 -25.28 -7.88 -7.11
C GLY A 283 -24.48 -9.18 -7.20
N GLN A 284 -23.15 -9.11 -7.20
CA GLN A 284 -22.28 -10.25 -7.51
C GLN A 284 -21.12 -10.43 -6.51
N GLY A 285 -20.89 -9.49 -5.59
CA GLY A 285 -19.69 -9.50 -4.75
C GLY A 285 -18.45 -9.11 -5.56
N ARG A 286 -17.32 -9.77 -5.30
CA ARG A 286 -16.06 -9.58 -6.01
C ARG A 286 -16.16 -10.01 -7.47
N ASP A 287 -15.63 -9.20 -8.38
CA ASP A 287 -15.44 -9.58 -9.78
C ASP A 287 -14.34 -10.65 -9.92
N LEU A 288 -14.56 -11.66 -10.77
CA LEU A 288 -13.65 -12.81 -10.91
C LEU A 288 -12.21 -12.47 -11.32
N PHE A 289 -11.98 -11.33 -11.97
CA PHE A 289 -10.63 -10.91 -12.32
C PHE A 289 -9.93 -10.16 -11.18
N SER A 290 -10.66 -9.63 -10.20
CA SER A 290 -10.07 -8.90 -9.08
C SER A 290 -9.23 -9.84 -8.24
N ASN A 291 -7.99 -9.46 -7.92
CA ASN A 291 -7.23 -10.20 -6.92
C ASN A 291 -7.89 -10.03 -5.54
N SER A 292 -7.69 -11.04 -4.69
CA SER A 292 -8.22 -11.13 -3.32
C SER A 292 -7.10 -11.38 -2.32
N GLY A 293 -7.32 -11.07 -1.05
CA GLY A 293 -6.37 -11.30 0.03
C GLY A 293 -6.49 -10.32 1.19
N PRO A 294 -5.69 -10.53 2.25
CA PRO A 294 -5.71 -9.72 3.49
C PRO A 294 -5.40 -8.22 3.30
N TRP A 295 -4.82 -7.84 2.17
CA TRP A 295 -4.50 -6.45 1.86
C TRP A 295 -5.65 -5.70 1.14
N VAL A 296 -6.76 -6.36 0.80
CA VAL A 296 -7.91 -5.69 0.17
C VAL A 296 -8.72 -4.96 1.24
N ASP A 297 -8.87 -3.64 1.08
CA ASP A 297 -9.62 -2.82 2.03
C ASP A 297 -11.09 -2.74 1.66
N LEU A 298 -11.40 -2.48 0.39
CA LEU A 298 -12.75 -2.30 -0.13
C LEU A 298 -12.82 -2.77 -1.57
N VAL A 299 -14.03 -2.99 -2.05
CA VAL A 299 -14.32 -3.08 -3.48
C VAL A 299 -15.04 -1.83 -3.97
N SER A 300 -14.79 -1.49 -5.23
CA SER A 300 -15.56 -0.51 -5.97
C SER A 300 -15.92 -1.08 -7.35
N PRO A 301 -17.03 -0.67 -7.97
CA PRO A 301 -17.40 -1.14 -9.30
C PRO A 301 -16.35 -0.75 -10.34
N ALA A 302 -15.90 -1.75 -11.10
CA ALA A 302 -14.85 -1.58 -12.10
C ALA A 302 -15.03 -2.53 -13.29
N SER A 303 -16.26 -2.95 -13.55
CA SER A 303 -16.65 -3.75 -14.71
C SER A 303 -17.61 -2.96 -15.59
N ASP A 304 -17.26 -2.79 -16.86
CA ASP A 304 -18.05 -2.10 -17.87
C ASP A 304 -18.44 -0.67 -17.43
N ILE A 305 -17.47 0.03 -16.83
CA ILE A 305 -17.64 1.42 -16.39
C ILE A 305 -17.50 2.34 -17.59
N ILE A 306 -18.42 3.28 -17.74
CA ILE A 306 -18.29 4.33 -18.75
C ILE A 306 -17.28 5.37 -18.24
N SER A 307 -16.24 5.65 -19.02
CA SER A 307 -15.27 6.71 -18.70
C SER A 307 -14.90 7.54 -19.93
N PRO A 308 -14.73 8.87 -19.79
CA PRO A 308 -14.07 9.69 -20.79
C PRO A 308 -12.65 9.16 -21.08
N THR A 309 -12.28 9.14 -22.35
CA THR A 309 -10.96 8.74 -22.83
C THR A 309 -10.47 9.72 -23.89
N THR A 310 -9.24 9.52 -24.37
CA THR A 310 -8.66 10.37 -25.40
C THR A 310 -9.28 10.08 -26.78
N THR A 311 -9.37 11.10 -27.62
CA THR A 311 -10.01 10.96 -28.96
C THR A 311 -9.20 10.09 -29.93
N ASN A 312 -7.91 9.89 -29.68
CA ASN A 312 -7.08 8.91 -30.40
C ASN A 312 -7.38 7.46 -30.01
N VAL A 313 -7.92 7.22 -28.82
CA VAL A 313 -8.36 5.89 -28.38
C VAL A 313 -9.77 5.63 -28.89
N CYS A 314 -10.72 6.52 -28.56
CA CYS A 314 -12.09 6.44 -29.05
C CYS A 314 -12.49 7.79 -29.64
N SER A 315 -12.84 7.83 -30.93
CA SER A 315 -13.18 9.07 -31.63
C SER A 315 -14.36 9.86 -31.01
N SER A 316 -15.23 9.17 -30.26
CA SER A 316 -16.32 9.75 -29.48
C SER A 316 -15.86 10.45 -28.19
N GLY A 317 -14.67 10.13 -27.69
CA GLY A 317 -14.14 10.55 -26.39
C GLY A 317 -14.64 9.72 -25.21
N TYR A 318 -15.34 8.60 -25.44
CA TYR A 318 -15.90 7.76 -24.38
C TYR A 318 -15.68 6.28 -24.66
N ALA A 319 -15.41 5.53 -23.59
CA ALA A 319 -15.20 4.09 -23.66
C ALA A 319 -15.77 3.36 -22.43
N LEU A 320 -15.94 2.05 -22.58
CA LEU A 320 -16.19 1.12 -21.49
C LEU A 320 -14.86 0.59 -20.99
N VAL A 321 -14.66 0.63 -19.68
CA VAL A 321 -13.41 0.24 -19.03
C VAL A 321 -13.64 -0.87 -18.00
N LYS A 322 -12.63 -1.70 -17.80
CA LYS A 322 -12.68 -2.85 -16.89
C LYS A 322 -11.34 -3.11 -16.22
N GLY A 323 -11.33 -3.25 -14.90
CA GLY A 323 -10.12 -3.52 -14.12
C GLY A 323 -10.11 -2.81 -12.77
N THR A 324 -9.39 -3.37 -11.80
CA THR A 324 -9.21 -2.75 -10.47
C THR A 324 -8.53 -1.38 -10.53
N SER A 325 -7.80 -1.08 -11.62
CA SER A 325 -7.28 0.26 -11.94
C SER A 325 -8.38 1.34 -12.02
N PHE A 326 -9.63 0.94 -12.25
CA PHE A 326 -10.81 1.82 -12.27
C PHE A 326 -11.60 1.79 -10.95
N ALA A 327 -11.37 0.80 -10.07
CA ALA A 327 -11.88 0.80 -8.70
C ALA A 327 -11.09 1.75 -7.80
N SER A 328 -9.75 1.73 -7.93
CA SER A 328 -8.84 2.55 -7.13
C SER A 328 -9.12 4.07 -7.17
N PRO A 329 -9.34 4.70 -8.34
CA PRO A 329 -9.65 6.13 -8.40
C PRO A 329 -10.97 6.49 -7.73
N ALA A 330 -11.90 5.55 -7.56
CA ALA A 330 -13.13 5.81 -6.83
C ALA A 330 -12.86 6.03 -5.33
N LEU A 331 -12.02 5.18 -4.71
CA LEU A 331 -11.55 5.40 -3.34
C LEU A 331 -10.80 6.73 -3.23
N ALA A 332 -10.01 7.09 -4.25
CA ALA A 332 -9.25 8.34 -4.25
C ALA A 332 -10.17 9.56 -4.24
N GLY A 333 -11.21 9.56 -5.08
CA GLY A 333 -12.20 10.62 -5.10
C GLY A 333 -13.06 10.66 -3.84
N ALA A 334 -13.46 9.51 -3.27
CA ALA A 334 -14.16 9.47 -1.99
C ALA A 334 -13.32 10.11 -0.87
N ALA A 335 -12.04 9.74 -0.76
CA ALA A 335 -11.12 10.35 0.20
C ALA A 335 -10.98 11.87 0.00
N ALA A 336 -10.84 12.33 -1.24
CA ALA A 336 -10.73 13.76 -1.55
C ALA A 336 -12.02 14.54 -1.21
N MET A 337 -13.20 13.94 -1.48
CA MET A 337 -14.48 14.52 -1.11
C MET A 337 -14.64 14.62 0.41
N LEU A 338 -14.25 13.58 1.16
CA LEU A 338 -14.24 13.63 2.62
C LEU A 338 -13.27 14.68 3.17
N GLN A 339 -12.11 14.90 2.56
CA GLN A 339 -11.20 16.00 2.94
C GLN A 339 -11.86 17.38 2.82
N ALA A 340 -12.73 17.56 1.81
CA ALA A 340 -13.45 18.80 1.59
C ALA A 340 -14.57 19.00 2.61
N LEU A 341 -15.33 17.94 2.88
CA LEU A 341 -16.47 17.96 3.78
C LEU A 341 -16.08 18.00 5.25
N ARG A 342 -14.92 17.41 5.57
CA ARG A 342 -14.45 17.18 6.94
C ARG A 342 -12.98 17.56 7.11
N PRO A 343 -12.63 18.84 6.93
CA PRO A 343 -11.25 19.32 6.97
C PRO A 343 -10.58 19.16 8.35
N GLU A 344 -11.35 18.84 9.41
CA GLU A 344 -10.84 18.56 10.75
C GLU A 344 -10.23 17.17 10.90
N LEU A 345 -10.51 16.24 9.99
CA LEU A 345 -10.03 14.86 10.06
C LEU A 345 -8.51 14.80 9.91
N LYS A 346 -7.89 13.98 10.75
CA LYS A 346 -6.49 13.60 10.56
C LYS A 346 -6.36 12.53 9.48
N PRO A 347 -5.18 12.36 8.84
CA PRO A 347 -4.98 11.37 7.79
C PRO A 347 -5.42 9.96 8.17
N GLN A 348 -5.10 9.51 9.39
CA GLN A 348 -5.54 8.21 9.92
C GLN A 348 -7.07 8.11 9.99
N GLN A 349 -7.74 9.13 10.51
CA GLN A 349 -9.20 9.09 10.62
C GLN A 349 -9.86 9.09 9.26
N LEU A 350 -9.31 9.83 8.29
CA LEU A 350 -9.79 9.82 6.91
C LEU A 350 -9.59 8.44 6.27
N TYR A 351 -8.41 7.85 6.42
CA TYR A 351 -8.10 6.49 5.96
C TYR A 351 -9.10 5.49 6.52
N ASP A 352 -9.27 5.48 7.84
CA ASP A 352 -10.18 4.56 8.54
C ASP A 352 -11.65 4.80 8.19
N LEU A 353 -12.06 6.05 7.99
CA LEU A 353 -13.43 6.37 7.60
C LEU A 353 -13.76 5.86 6.21
N VAL A 354 -12.85 6.05 5.24
CA VAL A 354 -13.06 5.50 3.90
C VAL A 354 -13.07 3.98 4.00
N ARG A 355 -12.04 3.39 4.61
CA ARG A 355 -11.84 1.93 4.76
C ARG A 355 -13.03 1.20 5.40
N HIS A 356 -13.57 1.72 6.50
CA HIS A 356 -14.61 1.02 7.27
C HIS A 356 -16.04 1.39 6.88
N ALA A 357 -16.21 2.34 5.96
CA ALA A 357 -17.53 2.70 5.43
C ALA A 357 -17.94 1.83 4.24
N GLY A 358 -17.45 0.59 4.14
CA GLY A 358 -17.93 -0.35 3.14
C GLY A 358 -19.35 -0.83 3.47
N THR A 359 -20.20 -0.94 2.46
CA THR A 359 -21.41 -1.75 2.54
C THR A 359 -20.99 -3.21 2.43
N ASP A 360 -21.02 -3.89 3.56
CA ASP A 360 -20.67 -5.30 3.71
C ASP A 360 -21.31 -6.19 2.62
N LEU A 361 -20.47 -7.03 1.98
CA LEU A 361 -20.87 -7.93 0.91
C LEU A 361 -20.43 -9.36 1.24
N GLY A 362 -21.36 -10.30 1.15
CA GLY A 362 -21.04 -11.71 1.36
C GLY A 362 -20.94 -12.08 2.84
N VAL A 363 -19.72 -12.26 3.35
CA VAL A 363 -19.49 -12.70 4.75
C VAL A 363 -19.51 -11.48 5.66
N PRO A 364 -20.32 -11.48 6.75
CA PRO A 364 -20.39 -10.32 7.62
C PRO A 364 -19.04 -9.88 8.18
N GLY A 365 -18.72 -8.59 8.02
CA GLY A 365 -17.46 -7.99 8.43
C GLY A 365 -16.42 -7.95 7.31
N TRP A 366 -15.14 -7.90 7.68
CA TRP A 366 -14.07 -7.92 6.68
C TRP A 366 -13.88 -9.33 6.11
N ASP A 367 -13.72 -9.44 4.79
CA ASP A 367 -13.37 -10.68 4.11
C ASP A 367 -12.31 -10.49 3.02
N GLN A 368 -11.61 -11.56 2.65
CA GLN A 368 -10.50 -11.50 1.67
C GLN A 368 -10.93 -11.12 0.24
N ASP A 369 -12.20 -11.34 -0.13
CA ASP A 369 -12.72 -11.07 -1.46
C ASP A 369 -13.21 -9.62 -1.59
N THR A 370 -13.88 -9.07 -0.58
CA THR A 370 -14.48 -7.73 -0.67
C THR A 370 -13.92 -6.69 0.29
N GLY A 371 -13.02 -7.08 1.19
CA GLY A 371 -12.54 -6.21 2.26
C GLY A 371 -13.67 -5.90 3.23
N PHE A 372 -13.84 -4.63 3.61
CA PHE A 372 -15.00 -4.14 4.36
C PHE A 372 -16.26 -3.97 3.50
N GLY A 373 -16.23 -4.40 2.23
CA GLY A 373 -17.36 -4.39 1.32
C GLY A 373 -17.29 -3.28 0.27
N LEU A 374 -18.45 -2.96 -0.30
CA LEU A 374 -18.59 -1.97 -1.37
C LEU A 374 -18.43 -0.55 -0.84
N LEU A 375 -17.53 0.24 -1.41
CA LEU A 375 -17.33 1.66 -1.05
C LEU A 375 -18.68 2.39 -0.88
N ASN A 376 -18.97 2.90 0.32
CA ASN A 376 -20.15 3.72 0.58
C ASN A 376 -19.73 5.10 1.09
N VAL A 377 -19.84 6.07 0.19
CA VAL A 377 -19.32 7.41 0.42
C VAL A 377 -20.23 8.25 1.33
N ALA A 378 -21.54 7.96 1.34
CA ALA A 378 -22.49 8.62 2.23
C ALA A 378 -22.26 8.24 3.70
N ASP A 379 -21.98 6.96 3.96
CA ASP A 379 -21.64 6.49 5.30
C ASP A 379 -20.30 7.07 5.74
N ALA A 380 -19.28 7.06 4.87
CA ALA A 380 -17.97 7.65 5.17
C ALA A 380 -18.08 9.15 5.53
N ALA A 381 -18.94 9.89 4.83
CA ALA A 381 -19.15 11.32 5.05
C ALA A 381 -19.84 11.65 6.39
N THR A 382 -20.67 10.74 6.93
CA THR A 382 -21.50 11.00 8.11
C THR A 382 -21.09 10.24 9.36
N ALA A 383 -20.28 9.18 9.21
CA ALA A 383 -19.81 8.37 10.33
C ALA A 383 -18.99 9.20 11.34
N PRO A 384 -19.11 8.91 12.66
CA PRO A 384 -18.30 9.57 13.67
C PRO A 384 -16.81 9.41 13.35
N ALA A 385 -16.02 10.46 13.54
CA ALA A 385 -14.57 10.31 13.40
C ALA A 385 -14.08 9.24 14.38
N PRO A 386 -13.35 8.21 13.92
CA PRO A 386 -12.82 7.21 14.82
C PRO A 386 -11.89 7.89 15.83
N PRO A 387 -11.82 7.40 17.08
CA PRO A 387 -10.88 7.92 18.04
C PRO A 387 -9.47 7.79 17.45
N LEU A 388 -8.66 8.82 17.63
CA LEU A 388 -7.23 8.69 17.38
C LEU A 388 -6.68 7.74 18.42
N LEU A 389 -6.61 6.47 18.08
CA LEU A 389 -5.87 5.49 18.84
C LEU A 389 -4.43 6.00 18.88
N GLY A 390 -3.98 6.44 20.05
CA GLY A 390 -2.72 7.16 20.19
C GLY A 390 -1.54 6.31 19.72
N ASN A 391 -1.04 6.59 18.51
CA ASN A 391 0.00 5.84 17.79
C ASN A 391 -0.42 4.46 17.28
N GLU A 392 -1.66 4.28 16.83
CA GLU A 392 -1.96 3.17 15.91
C GLU A 392 -2.17 3.76 14.53
N VAL A 393 -1.11 3.60 13.75
CA VAL A 393 -0.99 3.83 12.32
C VAL A 393 -0.36 2.52 11.90
N ASP A 394 -1.11 1.69 11.16
CA ASP A 394 -0.86 0.28 10.84
C ASP A 394 0.61 -0.16 11.02
N ASP A 395 0.80 -1.20 11.82
CA ASP A 395 2.01 -1.44 12.58
C ASP A 395 3.09 -2.14 11.76
N ASP A 396 3.51 -1.46 10.69
CA ASP A 396 4.65 -1.90 9.91
C ASP A 396 5.96 -1.56 10.62
N ILE A 397 6.67 -2.62 10.97
CA ILE A 397 7.87 -2.63 11.82
C ILE A 397 9.06 -1.83 11.26
N LEU A 398 8.97 -1.46 9.98
CA LEU A 398 9.88 -0.60 9.24
C LEU A 398 9.99 0.81 9.86
N PHE A 399 8.92 1.30 10.50
CA PHE A 399 8.82 2.68 10.98
C PHE A 399 9.06 2.86 12.47
N ALA A 400 9.56 1.84 13.15
CA ALA A 400 9.82 1.93 14.58
C ALA A 400 10.92 2.97 14.98
N LYS A 401 11.52 3.75 14.04
CA LYS A 401 12.33 4.96 14.37
C LYS A 401 11.49 6.14 14.85
N THR A 402 10.23 6.28 14.48
CA THR A 402 9.41 7.47 14.79
C THR A 402 8.54 7.28 16.04
N LYS A 403 8.14 6.04 16.36
CA LYS A 403 7.34 5.72 17.57
C LYS A 403 7.97 6.24 18.86
N PRO A 404 7.25 6.81 19.84
CA PRO A 404 7.84 7.18 21.13
C PRO A 404 8.47 5.97 21.85
N VAL A 405 9.61 6.17 22.53
CA VAL A 405 10.21 5.11 23.34
C VAL A 405 9.30 4.83 24.53
N VAL A 406 8.86 3.59 24.74
CA VAL A 406 8.16 3.19 25.96
C VAL A 406 9.10 3.41 27.15
N PRO A 407 8.78 4.33 28.08
CA PRO A 407 9.67 4.66 29.17
C PRO A 407 9.64 3.55 30.23
N LEU A 408 10.65 2.68 30.21
CA LEU A 408 10.81 1.64 31.21
C LEU A 408 11.67 2.13 32.38
N SER A 409 11.23 1.93 33.62
CA SER A 409 12.04 2.15 34.82
C SER A 409 12.65 0.82 35.29
N LEU A 410 13.91 0.82 35.73
CA LEU A 410 14.58 -0.41 36.15
C LEU A 410 13.83 -1.07 37.31
N GLY A 411 13.45 -2.34 37.16
CA GLY A 411 12.73 -3.12 38.17
C GLY A 411 11.22 -2.87 38.22
N ARG A 412 10.69 -1.87 37.50
CA ARG A 412 9.24 -1.60 37.40
C ARG A 412 8.66 -2.23 36.14
N THR A 413 7.42 -2.71 36.25
CA THR A 413 6.63 -3.20 35.12
C THR A 413 5.83 -2.04 34.54
N LYS A 414 5.85 -1.89 33.22
CA LYS A 414 4.93 -1.05 32.45
C LYS A 414 3.87 -1.97 31.85
N THR A 415 2.62 -1.59 32.00
CA THR A 415 1.48 -2.29 31.42
C THR A 415 0.91 -1.47 30.29
N ILE A 416 0.68 -2.11 29.16
CA ILE A 416 0.03 -1.58 27.96
C ILE A 416 -1.20 -2.46 27.75
N LYS A 417 -2.35 -1.84 27.54
CA LYS A 417 -3.59 -2.53 27.19
C LYS A 417 -3.86 -2.15 25.74
N ASP A 418 -4.08 -3.16 24.93
CA ASP A 418 -4.42 -2.99 23.52
C ASP A 418 -5.50 -3.96 23.10
N SER A 419 -6.02 -3.77 21.90
CA SER A 419 -6.98 -4.70 21.30
C SER A 419 -6.74 -4.83 19.82
N GLU A 420 -6.51 -6.06 19.38
CA GLU A 420 -6.49 -6.44 17.98
C GLU A 420 -7.93 -6.54 17.51
N SER A 421 -8.33 -5.66 16.61
CA SER A 421 -9.67 -5.69 16.01
C SER A 421 -9.54 -6.20 14.58
N ALA A 422 -10.61 -6.74 13.99
CA ALA A 422 -10.64 -7.05 12.55
C ALA A 422 -10.37 -5.82 11.65
N ALA A 423 -10.35 -4.60 12.23
CA ALA A 423 -9.96 -3.33 11.61
C ALA A 423 -8.44 -3.03 11.62
N LYS A 424 -7.60 -3.85 12.28
CA LYS A 424 -6.15 -3.66 12.41
C LYS A 424 -5.38 -4.73 11.65
N ASP A 425 -4.14 -4.43 11.26
CA ASP A 425 -3.20 -5.49 10.91
C ASP A 425 -2.90 -6.33 12.16
N ASN A 426 -2.56 -7.59 11.97
CA ASN A 426 -2.53 -8.57 13.05
C ASN A 426 -1.27 -8.47 13.94
N THR A 427 -0.65 -7.29 13.99
CA THR A 427 0.69 -7.13 14.56
C THR A 427 0.90 -5.77 15.18
N ASP A 428 1.27 -5.73 16.46
CA ASP A 428 1.61 -4.50 17.21
C ASP A 428 3.10 -4.41 17.58
N VAL A 429 3.75 -3.25 17.41
CA VAL A 429 5.21 -3.05 17.62
C VAL A 429 5.54 -1.94 18.61
N PHE A 430 6.19 -2.31 19.72
CA PHE A 430 6.59 -1.40 20.81
C PHE A 430 8.09 -1.11 20.85
N ARG A 431 8.49 0.17 20.77
CA ARG A 431 9.89 0.61 20.84
C ARG A 431 10.40 0.76 22.28
N ILE A 432 11.51 0.11 22.61
CA ILE A 432 12.15 0.15 23.94
C ILE A 432 13.66 0.46 23.88
N LYS A 433 14.22 1.02 24.95
CA LYS A 433 15.68 1.21 25.12
C LYS A 433 16.22 0.33 26.25
N LEU A 434 17.25 -0.46 25.94
CA LEU A 434 17.91 -1.36 26.90
C LEU A 434 19.42 -1.12 26.93
N LYS A 435 20.03 -1.31 28.10
CA LYS A 435 21.50 -1.28 28.26
C LYS A 435 22.08 -2.68 28.12
N LYS A 436 23.36 -2.75 27.74
CA LYS A 436 24.13 -4.01 27.66
C LYS A 436 23.98 -4.80 28.97
N GLY A 437 23.54 -6.06 28.85
CA GLY A 437 23.41 -6.98 29.98
C GLY A 437 22.12 -6.85 30.80
N GLU A 438 21.24 -5.90 30.48
CA GLU A 438 19.87 -5.87 31.03
C GLU A 438 19.04 -7.03 30.47
N LEU A 439 18.06 -7.44 31.27
CA LEU A 439 17.02 -8.40 30.89
C LEU A 439 15.75 -7.64 30.55
N ILE A 440 15.10 -8.01 29.46
CA ILE A 440 13.72 -7.63 29.16
C ILE A 440 12.82 -8.86 29.36
N HIS A 441 11.76 -8.64 30.10
CA HIS A 441 10.64 -9.55 30.21
C HIS A 441 9.42 -8.90 29.56
N ALA A 442 8.85 -9.60 28.58
CA ALA A 442 7.61 -9.23 27.90
C ALA A 442 6.63 -10.39 28.08
N ASP A 443 5.43 -10.10 28.53
CA ASP A 443 4.39 -11.08 28.86
C ASP A 443 3.06 -10.55 28.34
N ILE A 444 2.37 -11.37 27.57
CA ILE A 444 1.01 -11.06 27.11
C ILE A 444 0.02 -11.78 28.02
N SER A 445 -1.01 -11.07 28.45
CA SER A 445 -2.19 -11.69 29.05
C SER A 445 -3.44 -11.22 28.32
N THR A 446 -4.27 -12.16 27.87
CA THR A 446 -5.55 -11.92 27.22
C THR A 446 -6.67 -12.66 27.97
N LYS A 447 -7.92 -12.22 27.77
CA LYS A 447 -9.11 -12.98 28.20
C LYS A 447 -9.63 -13.93 27.12
N VAL A 448 -9.13 -13.80 25.89
CA VAL A 448 -9.48 -14.66 24.76
C VAL A 448 -8.74 -16.00 24.93
N THR A 449 -9.46 -17.12 24.90
CA THR A 449 -8.89 -18.46 25.13
C THR A 449 -8.44 -19.15 23.86
N ASP A 450 -9.02 -18.77 22.71
CA ASP A 450 -8.88 -19.51 21.46
C ASP A 450 -8.00 -18.78 20.43
N ALA A 451 -7.49 -17.60 20.81
CA ALA A 451 -6.58 -16.81 19.99
C ALA A 451 -5.12 -17.26 20.17
N LEU A 452 -4.40 -17.35 19.06
CA LEU A 452 -2.97 -17.58 19.05
C LEU A 452 -2.25 -16.23 19.11
N PHE A 453 -1.48 -16.02 20.17
CA PHE A 453 -0.61 -14.85 20.28
C PHE A 453 0.85 -15.26 20.10
N SER A 454 1.59 -14.42 19.39
CA SER A 454 3.05 -14.42 19.31
C SER A 454 3.58 -13.17 20.00
N VAL A 455 4.72 -13.29 20.69
CA VAL A 455 5.48 -12.13 21.15
C VAL A 455 6.92 -12.33 20.76
N SER A 456 7.45 -11.36 20.02
CA SER A 456 8.80 -11.36 19.47
C SER A 456 9.61 -10.15 19.94
N LEU A 457 10.91 -10.35 20.16
CA LEU A 457 11.86 -9.30 20.49
C LEU A 457 12.88 -9.19 19.39
N TYR A 458 13.05 -7.97 18.90
CA TYR A 458 13.90 -7.66 17.77
C TYR A 458 15.01 -6.66 18.11
N ASP A 459 16.12 -6.76 17.38
CA ASP A 459 17.16 -5.72 17.33
C ASP A 459 17.36 -5.12 15.93
N ARG A 460 17.85 -3.88 15.91
CA ARG A 460 18.03 -3.09 14.69
C ARG A 460 19.42 -3.22 14.05
N THR A 461 20.23 -4.21 14.46
CA THR A 461 21.66 -4.19 14.14
C THR A 461 21.99 -4.47 12.67
N ALA A 462 20.99 -4.74 11.81
CA ALA A 462 21.22 -5.02 10.38
C ALA A 462 20.20 -4.43 9.37
N GLY A 463 19.34 -3.47 9.74
CA GLY A 463 18.48 -2.77 8.78
C GLY A 463 17.12 -2.29 9.32
N PRO A 464 16.19 -1.88 8.44
CA PRO A 464 14.77 -1.82 8.73
C PRO A 464 14.31 -3.19 9.25
N LEU A 465 13.36 -3.16 10.17
CA LEU A 465 12.89 -4.36 10.81
C LEU A 465 11.66 -4.82 10.03
N ASP A 466 11.58 -6.08 9.63
CA ASP A 466 10.62 -6.67 8.69
C ASP A 466 10.02 -7.91 9.38
N LEU A 467 8.71 -7.96 9.57
CA LEU A 467 7.98 -9.03 10.28
C LEU A 467 7.46 -10.13 9.37
N THR A 468 7.36 -9.88 8.05
CA THR A 468 6.87 -10.89 7.10
C THR A 468 7.92 -11.95 6.79
N ASN A 469 9.18 -11.69 7.16
CA ASN A 469 10.29 -12.62 7.02
C ASN A 469 11.04 -12.79 8.34
N ASP A 470 10.82 -13.93 8.98
CA ASP A 470 11.54 -14.43 10.15
C ASP A 470 13.02 -14.72 9.80
N VAL A 471 13.80 -13.68 9.52
CA VAL A 471 15.25 -13.79 9.36
C VAL A 471 15.82 -13.80 10.76
N THR A 472 16.00 -15.01 11.29
CA THR A 472 16.74 -15.50 12.49
C THR A 472 17.98 -14.71 12.99
N LYS A 473 18.41 -13.65 12.31
CA LYS A 473 19.44 -12.69 12.74
C LYS A 473 18.87 -11.46 13.47
N HIS A 474 17.58 -11.15 13.33
CA HIS A 474 16.95 -9.95 13.91
C HIS A 474 16.02 -10.27 15.08
N VAL A 475 15.27 -11.38 14.98
CA VAL A 475 14.56 -11.97 16.10
C VAL A 475 15.58 -12.43 17.13
N LEU A 476 15.67 -11.70 18.23
CA LEU A 476 16.47 -12.09 19.38
C LEU A 476 15.81 -13.22 20.16
N ARG A 477 14.48 -13.21 20.21
CA ARG A 477 13.67 -14.24 20.87
C ARG A 477 12.23 -14.09 20.37
N ASP A 478 11.57 -15.20 20.18
CA ASP A 478 10.15 -15.28 19.92
C ASP A 478 9.51 -16.32 20.87
N SER A 479 8.22 -16.20 21.11
CA SER A 479 7.36 -17.09 21.84
C SER A 479 5.94 -17.01 21.27
N GLY A 480 5.46 -18.07 20.62
CA GLY A 480 4.05 -18.26 20.25
C GLY A 480 3.32 -19.21 21.20
N GLY A 481 2.00 -19.04 21.34
CA GLY A 481 1.16 -19.98 22.08
C GLY A 481 -0.32 -19.62 22.06
N LEU A 482 -1.17 -20.65 22.18
CA LEU A 482 -2.56 -20.46 22.54
C LEU A 482 -2.60 -19.90 23.96
N SER A 483 -3.54 -18.98 24.19
CA SER A 483 -3.75 -18.42 25.52
C SER A 483 -3.71 -19.52 26.62
N PRO A 484 -3.00 -19.30 27.74
CA PRO A 484 -2.53 -18.01 28.22
C PRO A 484 -0.99 -17.91 28.31
N THR A 485 -0.46 -16.81 27.76
CA THR A 485 0.85 -16.19 28.09
C THR A 485 2.10 -16.63 27.32
N PRO A 486 2.17 -16.38 26.00
CA PRO A 486 3.47 -16.27 25.35
C PRO A 486 4.31 -15.19 26.08
N PHE A 487 5.57 -15.53 26.37
CA PHE A 487 6.46 -14.63 27.08
C PHE A 487 7.90 -14.69 26.56
N ILE A 488 8.54 -13.53 26.56
CA ILE A 488 9.97 -13.41 26.32
C ILE A 488 10.69 -13.09 27.62
N ASN A 489 11.83 -13.74 27.79
CA ASN A 489 12.84 -13.36 28.76
C ASN A 489 14.22 -13.38 28.10
N LYS A 490 14.71 -12.21 27.68
CA LYS A 490 15.95 -12.09 26.90
C LYS A 490 16.93 -11.11 27.53
N ARG A 491 18.20 -11.55 27.61
CA ARG A 491 19.33 -10.68 27.90
C ARG A 491 19.87 -10.08 26.61
N VAL A 492 20.00 -8.76 26.59
CA VAL A 492 20.58 -8.07 25.44
C VAL A 492 22.10 -7.97 25.53
N LYS A 493 22.79 -8.15 24.38
CA LYS A 493 24.26 -8.19 24.29
C LYS A 493 24.90 -6.81 24.07
N ALA A 494 24.12 -5.84 23.58
CA ALA A 494 24.55 -4.47 23.34
C ALA A 494 23.56 -3.48 23.98
N ALA A 495 24.00 -2.24 24.25
CA ALA A 495 23.07 -1.16 24.54
C ALA A 495 22.46 -0.68 23.22
N GLY A 496 21.17 -0.38 23.21
CA GLY A 496 20.51 0.05 21.98
C GLY A 496 19.00 0.15 22.10
N THR A 497 18.38 0.45 20.96
CA THR A 497 16.93 0.40 20.76
C THR A 497 16.54 -1.01 20.31
N TYR A 498 15.50 -1.54 20.93
CA TYR A 498 14.91 -2.85 20.64
C TYR A 498 13.40 -2.67 20.42
N TYR A 499 12.77 -3.69 19.87
CA TYR A 499 11.35 -3.67 19.56
C TYR A 499 10.70 -4.95 20.05
N VAL A 500 9.53 -4.81 20.68
CA VAL A 500 8.69 -5.94 21.07
C VAL A 500 7.52 -5.95 20.11
N ALA A 501 7.40 -6.99 19.29
CA ALA A 501 6.22 -7.21 18.45
C ALA A 501 5.26 -8.16 19.18
N VAL A 502 3.97 -7.93 19.03
CA VAL A 502 2.88 -8.79 19.44
C VAL A 502 2.13 -9.14 18.17
N GLU A 503 2.01 -10.41 17.83
CA GLU A 503 1.25 -10.83 16.64
C GLU A 503 0.06 -11.66 17.07
N THR A 504 -1.07 -11.50 16.40
CA THR A 504 -2.22 -12.39 16.46
C THR A 504 -2.27 -13.23 15.20
N ALA A 505 -2.46 -14.54 15.32
CA ALA A 505 -2.86 -15.33 14.16
C ALA A 505 -4.38 -15.45 14.21
N ASP A 506 -5.05 -15.04 13.12
CA ASP A 506 -6.40 -15.52 12.87
C ASP A 506 -6.36 -17.03 12.90
N THR A 507 -7.23 -17.60 13.72
CA THR A 507 -7.28 -19.03 13.98
C THR A 507 -7.33 -19.79 12.66
N LEU A 508 -6.31 -20.60 12.41
CA LEU A 508 -6.39 -21.75 11.52
C LEU A 508 -7.49 -22.67 12.07
N GLN A 509 -8.73 -22.46 11.63
CA GLN A 509 -9.80 -23.41 11.86
C GLN A 509 -10.77 -23.36 10.68
N ASP A 510 -10.74 -24.44 9.91
CA ASP A 510 -11.76 -24.89 8.95
C ASP A 510 -13.15 -25.11 9.59
N ASP A 511 -13.45 -24.50 10.76
CA ASP A 511 -14.72 -24.65 11.46
C ASP A 511 -15.62 -23.44 11.19
N VAL A 512 -16.57 -23.70 10.30
CA VAL A 512 -17.78 -22.93 10.02
C VAL A 512 -18.62 -22.81 11.30
N ASP A 513 -18.40 -21.82 12.19
CA ASP A 513 -19.48 -21.26 13.05
C ASP A 513 -19.18 -20.01 13.93
N SER A 514 -18.01 -19.37 13.92
CA SER A 514 -17.80 -18.17 14.77
C SER A 514 -18.12 -16.86 14.05
N THR A 515 -19.41 -16.52 14.00
CA THR A 515 -19.98 -15.33 13.35
C THR A 515 -19.80 -14.01 14.12
N THR A 516 -18.67 -13.81 14.83
CA THR A 516 -18.40 -12.53 15.50
C THR A 516 -16.91 -12.23 15.49
N PRO A 517 -16.45 -11.20 14.74
CA PRO A 517 -15.10 -10.68 14.87
C PRO A 517 -14.94 -10.22 16.32
N THR A 518 -14.13 -10.93 17.10
CA THR A 518 -13.91 -10.57 18.50
C THR A 518 -12.67 -9.69 18.54
N ASP A 519 -12.83 -8.43 18.95
CA ASP A 519 -11.72 -7.61 19.39
C ASP A 519 -10.89 -8.40 20.41
N GLN A 520 -9.71 -8.85 20.00
CA GLN A 520 -8.82 -9.63 20.84
C GLN A 520 -8.02 -8.70 21.74
N ALA A 521 -8.71 -8.21 22.77
CA ALA A 521 -8.10 -7.38 23.80
C ALA A 521 -6.99 -8.14 24.54
N TYR A 522 -5.79 -7.58 24.54
CA TYR A 522 -4.65 -8.13 25.24
C TYR A 522 -3.99 -7.08 26.16
N THR A 523 -3.13 -7.56 27.04
CA THR A 523 -2.36 -6.72 27.94
C THR A 523 -0.90 -7.14 27.87
N LEU A 524 -0.05 -6.25 27.35
CA LEU A 524 1.40 -6.43 27.33
C LEU A 524 2.04 -5.85 28.59
N LYS A 525 2.77 -6.69 29.33
CA LYS A 525 3.57 -6.30 30.49
C LYS A 525 5.05 -6.30 30.12
N LEU A 526 5.67 -5.14 30.20
CA LEU A 526 7.10 -4.93 29.92
C LEU A 526 7.86 -4.63 31.20
N LYS A 527 8.90 -5.41 31.51
CA LYS A 527 9.77 -5.18 32.66
C LYS A 527 11.24 -5.29 32.27
N ARG A 528 12.01 -4.22 32.51
CA ARG A 528 13.48 -4.27 32.41
C ARG A 528 14.11 -4.49 33.78
N SER A 529 15.15 -5.31 33.86
CA SER A 529 15.87 -5.59 35.10
C SER A 529 17.37 -5.79 34.89
N LYS A 530 18.16 -5.63 35.96
CA LYS A 530 19.55 -6.09 35.96
C LYS A 530 19.53 -7.61 36.07
N ALA A 531 20.34 -8.28 35.28
CA ALA A 531 20.44 -9.70 35.45
C ALA A 531 21.03 -10.07 36.81
N LEU A 532 20.41 -11.05 37.47
CA LEU A 532 20.98 -11.68 38.66
C LEU A 532 22.41 -12.14 38.32
N LYS A 533 23.40 -11.67 39.10
CA LYS A 533 24.72 -12.32 39.12
C LYS A 533 24.44 -13.77 39.46
N LYS A 534 24.83 -14.71 38.60
CA LYS A 534 24.82 -16.15 38.95
C LYS A 534 25.45 -16.24 40.34
N GLN A 535 24.67 -16.66 41.34
CA GLN A 535 25.25 -17.07 42.60
C GLN A 535 26.16 -18.25 42.27
N THR A 536 27.45 -17.98 42.10
CA THR A 536 28.47 -19.02 42.19
C THR A 536 28.28 -19.67 43.54
N LYS A 537 27.68 -20.87 43.54
CA LYS A 537 27.72 -21.80 44.66
C LYS A 537 29.20 -22.03 44.98
N LYS A 538 29.74 -21.22 45.91
CA LYS A 538 30.86 -21.64 46.75
C LYS A 538 30.33 -22.83 47.55
N LYS A 539 30.48 -24.04 47.02
CA LYS A 539 30.60 -25.22 47.86
C LYS A 539 31.92 -25.07 48.60
N THR A 540 31.87 -24.40 49.74
CA THR A 540 32.97 -24.32 50.68
C THR A 540 33.22 -25.74 51.17
N LYS A 541 34.38 -26.31 50.82
CA LYS A 541 35.00 -27.39 51.57
C LYS A 541 35.13 -26.95 53.04
N LYS A 542 34.57 -27.74 53.96
CA LYS A 542 35.08 -27.99 55.31
C LYS A 542 34.86 -29.49 55.52
N LYS A 543 35.93 -30.28 55.40
CA LYS A 543 36.78 -30.76 56.52
C LYS A 543 35.95 -31.46 57.56
#